data_AF-A0A7R9BQF2-F1
#
_entry.id   AF-A0A7R9BQF2-F1
#
_cell.length_a   1.000
_cell.length_b   1.000
_cell.length_c   1.000
_cell.angle_alpha   90.00
_cell.angle_beta   90.00
_cell.angle_gamma   90.00
#
_symmetry.space_group_name_H-M   'P 1'
#
loop_
_entity.id
_entity.type
_entity.pdbx_description
1 polymer ?
#
loop_
_entity_poly.entity_id
_entity_poly.type
_entity_poly.pdbx_seq_one_letter_code
_entity_poly.pdbx_strand_id
1 'polypeptide(L)'
;MCAWRSYGDKISKRFVHPASFKDHDLISRGAQDLKLPCEHTPRLFHEYAATSCATVVYFFELLERLTAFSEFESKIFLCLLLVIFGNTFLLMCAWRSYGDKISKRFVHPASFKDHDLISRGAQDLKLPCEHTPRLRMKLARVEEYLPYEEFWNRFLVPGVPCILSSSFTDGWKARKTWVKDGRPDIVHLRDKYGSCLVPVADLTSQYFDAHCKLDMTFGNYLDALENRKMLYLKDWHFTKDFPGENVYSVPDYFKSDWLNEYWEKELKCEDNYKFVYFGPSGSWTPLHADVFRSFSWSANVCGKKKWLLLVPGEEEKLDESQKHSVDEKMLEKVDVSYQVVIQEVGEVIFVPSNWHHVVWNLEDTISINQNWFNASNIHHVFDALRNELKRVENELEDCRGSEDWPESCQRLLKALFGMDFCDFYKLLKFIGDERSRGHGPLSDLDCVIDTLERFQCDLSDFGGIMEFRMSTGDTVKVLVQYVIVRGDLVSALKWPWGAVIAQACHAVTAVNTLFSEDDETKKYLEDMDRMHKVVLEVKDEKSLTDLAEKLSENHVKHKLWIEQPENIPTSIATRPYFKDEVQAHFKKLKLFKGT
;
A
#
# COMPACT_ATOMS: atom_id res chain seq x y z
N MET A 1 60.92 -9.31 -3.07
CA MET A 1 60.86 -7.85 -3.30
C MET A 1 61.54 -7.36 -4.59
N CYS A 2 62.47 -8.06 -5.24
CA CYS A 2 63.01 -7.63 -6.55
C CYS A 2 62.17 -8.03 -7.78
N ALA A 3 61.25 -9.00 -7.67
CA ALA A 3 60.31 -9.35 -8.76
C ALA A 3 59.10 -8.39 -8.85
N TRP A 4 58.79 -7.64 -7.80
CA TRP A 4 57.66 -6.70 -7.76
C TRP A 4 58.00 -5.29 -8.28
N ARG A 5 59.28 -4.88 -8.27
CA ARG A 5 59.71 -3.63 -8.92
C ARG A 5 59.63 -3.70 -10.45
N SER A 6 59.91 -4.86 -11.05
CA SER A 6 59.84 -5.04 -12.51
C SER A 6 58.40 -5.07 -13.07
N TYR A 7 57.41 -5.41 -12.23
CA TYR A 7 55.99 -5.40 -12.64
C TYR A 7 55.34 -4.02 -12.41
N GLY A 8 55.75 -3.29 -11.37
CA GLY A 8 55.32 -1.91 -11.12
C GLY A 8 55.76 -0.92 -12.22
N ASP A 9 56.98 -1.05 -12.73
CA ASP A 9 57.50 -0.19 -13.81
C ASP A 9 56.84 -0.47 -15.19
N LYS A 10 56.20 -1.63 -15.37
CA LYS A 10 55.43 -1.96 -16.58
C LYS A 10 53.99 -1.42 -16.54
N ILE A 11 53.44 -1.19 -15.35
CA ILE A 11 52.08 -0.65 -15.17
C ILE A 11 52.10 0.88 -15.13
N SER A 12 53.11 1.50 -14.52
CA SER A 12 53.23 2.97 -14.47
C SER A 12 53.45 3.61 -15.86
N LYS A 13 54.12 2.91 -16.79
CA LYS A 13 54.30 3.37 -18.18
C LYS A 13 53.07 3.21 -19.07
N ARG A 14 51.98 2.58 -18.58
CA ARG A 14 50.77 2.34 -19.38
C ARG A 14 49.59 3.24 -19.02
N PHE A 15 49.67 4.03 -17.94
CA PHE A 15 48.55 4.84 -17.45
C PHE A 15 48.87 6.30 -17.13
N VAL A 16 50.09 6.80 -17.37
CA VAL A 16 50.41 8.23 -17.19
C VAL A 16 51.26 8.75 -18.35
N HIS A 17 50.61 9.23 -19.40
CA HIS A 17 50.99 10.47 -20.09
C HIS A 17 49.73 11.05 -20.80
N PRO A 18 49.63 12.39 -20.93
CA PRO A 18 48.42 13.10 -21.29
C PRO A 18 48.05 12.87 -22.75
N ALA A 19 46.75 12.91 -23.02
CA ALA A 19 46.18 12.93 -24.36
C ALA A 19 46.97 13.90 -25.25
N SER A 20 47.67 13.35 -26.25
CA SER A 20 48.27 14.15 -27.30
C SER A 20 47.18 14.61 -28.26
N PHE A 21 47.36 15.80 -28.82
CA PHE A 21 46.46 16.60 -29.65
C PHE A 21 45.95 15.95 -30.97
N LYS A 22 45.92 14.60 -31.10
CA LYS A 22 45.49 13.86 -32.29
C LYS A 22 44.20 13.06 -32.14
N ASP A 23 43.64 12.96 -30.94
CA ASP A 23 42.37 12.22 -30.72
C ASP A 23 41.11 13.10 -30.82
N HIS A 24 41.28 14.40 -31.09
CA HIS A 24 40.16 15.33 -31.34
C HIS A 24 39.51 15.18 -32.73
N ASP A 25 40.18 14.51 -33.69
CA ASP A 25 39.70 14.31 -35.06
C ASP A 25 38.83 13.05 -35.25
N LEU A 26 38.80 12.16 -34.25
CA LEU A 26 37.96 10.95 -34.26
C LEU A 26 36.61 11.16 -33.57
N ILE A 27 36.56 12.04 -32.56
CA ILE A 27 35.32 12.39 -31.84
C ILE A 27 34.47 13.40 -32.64
N SER A 28 35.11 14.25 -33.45
CA SER A 28 34.43 15.20 -34.35
C SER A 28 33.81 14.57 -35.60
N ARG A 29 34.19 13.33 -35.97
CA ARG A 29 33.57 12.58 -37.07
C ARG A 29 32.34 11.76 -36.67
N GLY A 30 32.21 11.38 -35.40
CA GLY A 30 31.01 10.69 -34.90
C GLY A 30 29.82 11.61 -34.61
N ALA A 31 30.07 12.91 -34.39
CA ALA A 31 29.03 13.88 -34.05
C ALA A 31 28.30 14.48 -35.28
N GLN A 32 28.73 14.19 -36.51
CA GLN A 32 28.04 14.64 -37.73
C GLN A 32 26.92 13.69 -38.20
N ASP A 33 26.84 12.48 -37.66
CA ASP A 33 25.83 11.48 -38.06
C ASP A 33 24.53 11.55 -37.23
N LEU A 34 24.43 12.42 -36.22
CA LEU A 34 23.33 12.40 -35.24
C LEU A 34 22.46 13.66 -35.13
N LYS A 35 22.59 14.66 -36.01
CA LYS A 35 21.69 15.83 -36.18
C LYS A 35 20.82 16.23 -34.94
N LEU A 36 21.44 16.52 -33.79
CA LEU A 36 20.74 17.09 -32.63
C LEU A 36 21.20 18.55 -32.40
N PRO A 37 20.27 19.49 -32.11
CA PRO A 37 20.62 20.89 -31.88
C PRO A 37 21.41 21.06 -30.57
N CYS A 38 22.48 21.82 -30.66
CA CYS A 38 23.37 22.19 -29.56
C CYS A 38 22.82 23.46 -28.90
N GLU A 39 22.51 23.41 -27.60
CA GLU A 39 22.76 24.50 -26.62
C GLU A 39 22.29 24.04 -25.22
N HIS A 40 23.22 24.06 -24.25
CA HIS A 40 23.06 23.80 -22.79
C HIS A 40 23.63 22.52 -22.15
N THR A 41 24.80 22.03 -22.60
CA THR A 41 25.60 21.05 -21.83
C THR A 41 27.07 21.48 -21.65
N PRO A 42 27.36 22.53 -20.84
CA PRO A 42 28.68 22.58 -20.18
C PRO A 42 28.68 22.91 -18.68
N ARG A 43 27.54 23.01 -17.98
CA ARG A 43 27.53 23.29 -16.53
C ARG A 43 27.42 22.05 -15.62
N LEU A 44 26.81 20.96 -16.07
CA LEU A 44 26.62 19.76 -15.26
C LEU A 44 27.87 18.88 -15.09
N PHE A 45 28.86 18.99 -15.99
CA PHE A 45 30.09 18.18 -15.89
C PHE A 45 31.12 18.74 -14.89
N HIS A 46 31.04 20.03 -14.54
CA HIS A 46 32.02 20.65 -13.65
C HIS A 46 31.69 20.46 -12.15
N GLU A 47 30.42 20.27 -11.79
CA GLU A 47 30.02 20.01 -10.39
C GLU A 47 30.15 18.52 -9.99
N TYR A 48 29.93 17.58 -10.93
CA TYR A 48 30.11 16.14 -10.65
C TYR A 48 31.57 15.69 -10.53
N ALA A 49 32.50 16.40 -11.18
CA ALA A 49 33.94 16.12 -11.08
C ALA A 49 34.56 16.65 -9.76
N ALA A 50 33.93 17.64 -9.11
CA ALA A 50 34.41 18.23 -7.87
C ALA A 50 34.11 17.36 -6.63
N THR A 51 32.96 16.69 -6.60
CA THR A 51 32.56 15.80 -5.49
C THR A 51 33.31 14.48 -5.48
N SER A 52 33.69 13.95 -6.64
CA SER A 52 34.45 12.70 -6.76
C SER A 52 35.96 12.86 -6.46
N CYS A 53 36.52 14.07 -6.57
CA CYS A 53 37.89 14.36 -6.10
C CYS A 53 37.98 14.47 -4.57
N ALA A 54 36.95 14.98 -3.89
CA ALA A 54 36.95 15.17 -2.44
C ALA A 54 36.99 13.82 -1.67
N THR A 55 36.30 12.80 -2.17
CA THR A 55 36.27 11.46 -1.55
C THR A 55 37.62 10.73 -1.66
N VAL A 56 38.33 10.93 -2.77
CA VAL A 56 39.65 10.31 -3.00
C VAL A 56 40.71 10.97 -2.12
N VAL A 57 40.67 12.30 -1.96
CA VAL A 57 41.58 13.01 -1.05
C VAL A 57 41.34 12.60 0.41
N TYR A 58 40.09 12.46 0.84
CA TYR A 58 39.75 11.97 2.18
C TYR A 58 40.21 10.53 2.41
N PHE A 59 40.13 9.68 1.38
CA PHE A 59 40.63 8.31 1.44
C PHE A 59 42.16 8.26 1.59
N PHE A 60 42.91 9.13 0.91
CA PHE A 60 44.36 9.22 1.06
C PHE A 60 44.79 9.84 2.40
N GLU A 61 44.07 10.86 2.92
CA GLU A 61 44.29 11.37 4.29
C GLU A 61 43.97 10.33 5.37
N LEU A 62 42.94 9.51 5.17
CA LEU A 62 42.62 8.38 6.05
C LEU A 62 43.71 7.30 5.98
N LEU A 63 44.26 7.04 4.80
CA LEU A 63 45.39 6.11 4.61
C LEU A 63 46.67 6.63 5.28
N GLU A 64 46.91 7.94 5.25
CA GLU A 64 48.05 8.60 5.92
C GLU A 64 47.89 8.63 7.45
N ARG A 65 46.65 8.67 7.95
CA ARG A 65 46.37 8.46 9.39
C ARG A 65 46.50 6.99 9.81
N LEU A 66 46.26 6.05 8.89
CA LEU A 66 46.45 4.61 9.10
C LEU A 66 47.92 4.17 8.98
N THR A 67 48.87 5.04 8.61
CA THR A 67 50.31 4.70 8.60
C THR A 67 51.04 5.07 9.90
N ALA A 68 50.33 5.57 10.92
CA ALA A 68 50.87 5.85 12.25
C ALA A 68 50.56 4.75 13.27
N PHE A 69 50.43 3.48 12.85
CA PHE A 69 50.29 2.38 13.80
C PHE A 69 51.58 2.22 14.61
N SER A 70 51.43 2.10 15.93
CA SER A 70 52.52 1.63 16.79
C SER A 70 52.97 0.23 16.36
N GLU A 71 54.19 -0.16 16.75
CA GLU A 71 54.73 -1.50 16.45
C GLU A 71 53.81 -2.62 17.00
N PHE A 72 53.06 -2.34 18.06
CA PHE A 72 52.10 -3.25 18.66
C PHE A 72 50.83 -3.40 17.81
N GLU A 73 50.23 -2.30 17.37
CA GLU A 73 49.02 -2.32 16.53
C GLU A 73 49.29 -2.93 15.15
N SER A 74 50.48 -2.67 14.59
CA SER A 74 50.94 -3.32 13.35
C SER A 74 51.02 -4.84 13.49
N LYS A 75 51.46 -5.36 14.64
CA LYS A 75 51.51 -6.80 14.93
C LYS A 75 50.11 -7.39 15.10
N ILE A 76 49.19 -6.69 15.77
CA ILE A 76 47.79 -7.12 15.90
C ILE A 76 47.12 -7.19 14.53
N PHE A 77 47.29 -6.16 13.70
CA PHE A 77 46.72 -6.10 12.37
C PHE A 77 47.27 -7.22 11.47
N LEU A 78 48.57 -7.50 11.54
CA LEU A 78 49.18 -8.63 10.83
C LEU A 78 48.62 -9.98 11.31
N CYS A 79 48.42 -10.15 12.62
CA CYS A 79 47.79 -11.35 13.19
C CYS A 79 46.35 -11.53 12.68
N LEU A 80 45.55 -10.47 12.66
CA LEU A 80 44.18 -10.50 12.12
C LEU A 80 44.16 -10.86 10.64
N LEU A 81 45.06 -10.28 9.84
CA LEU A 81 45.18 -10.63 8.43
C LEU A 81 45.56 -12.10 8.25
N LEU A 82 46.50 -12.64 9.04
CA LEU A 82 46.88 -14.05 8.96
C LEU A 82 45.71 -14.99 9.34
N VAL A 83 44.89 -14.62 10.32
CA VAL A 83 43.68 -15.39 10.68
C VAL A 83 42.64 -15.34 9.57
N ILE A 84 42.39 -14.17 8.98
CA ILE A 84 41.45 -14.02 7.86
C ILE A 84 41.93 -14.85 6.67
N PHE A 85 43.19 -14.70 6.24
CA PHE A 85 43.74 -15.47 5.14
C PHE A 85 43.74 -16.98 5.42
N GLY A 86 44.06 -17.38 6.66
CA GLY A 86 43.97 -18.78 7.09
C GLY A 86 42.56 -19.34 6.99
N ASN A 87 41.57 -18.61 7.49
CA ASN A 87 40.17 -19.03 7.44
C ASN A 87 39.62 -19.04 6.02
N THR A 88 39.93 -18.03 5.20
CA THR A 88 39.53 -18.00 3.79
C THR A 88 40.18 -19.15 3.00
N PHE A 89 41.45 -19.46 3.28
CA PHE A 89 42.12 -20.60 2.67
C PHE A 89 41.51 -21.94 3.10
N LEU A 90 41.18 -22.10 4.39
CA LEU A 90 40.49 -23.28 4.90
C LEU A 90 39.09 -23.43 4.28
N LEU A 91 38.34 -22.34 4.15
CA LEU A 91 37.04 -22.32 3.48
C LEU A 91 37.17 -22.68 2.00
N MET A 92 38.18 -22.15 1.30
CA MET A 92 38.45 -22.53 -0.09
C MET A 92 38.84 -24.00 -0.22
N CYS A 93 39.67 -24.53 0.69
CA CYS A 93 40.04 -25.94 0.69
C CYS A 93 38.83 -26.84 0.99
N ALA A 94 38.02 -26.46 1.98
CA ALA A 94 36.78 -27.15 2.32
C ALA A 94 35.80 -27.11 1.15
N TRP A 95 35.63 -25.96 0.48
CA TRP A 95 34.81 -25.83 -0.71
C TRP A 95 35.36 -26.64 -1.89
N ARG A 96 36.68 -26.73 -2.05
CA ARG A 96 37.28 -27.54 -3.11
C ARG A 96 37.13 -29.04 -2.87
N SER A 97 37.11 -29.49 -1.62
CA SER A 97 36.93 -30.91 -1.26
C SER A 97 35.46 -31.34 -1.12
N TYR A 98 34.59 -30.43 -0.66
CA TYR A 98 33.20 -30.74 -0.31
C TYR A 98 32.16 -29.91 -1.07
N GLY A 99 32.57 -28.92 -1.88
CA GLY A 99 31.68 -28.02 -2.61
C GLY A 99 30.69 -28.77 -3.49
N ASP A 100 31.12 -29.77 -4.25
CA ASP A 100 30.21 -30.59 -5.07
C ASP A 100 29.19 -31.37 -4.24
N LYS A 101 29.54 -31.80 -3.02
CA LYS A 101 28.60 -32.46 -2.09
C LYS A 101 27.65 -31.45 -1.43
N ILE A 102 28.13 -30.25 -1.12
CA ILE A 102 27.33 -29.17 -0.53
C ILE A 102 26.34 -28.63 -1.56
N SER A 103 26.80 -28.31 -2.77
CA SER A 103 25.95 -27.84 -3.88
C SER A 103 24.89 -28.88 -4.28
N LYS A 104 25.22 -30.18 -4.34
CA LYS A 104 24.23 -31.23 -4.61
C LYS A 104 23.20 -31.42 -3.51
N ARG A 105 23.49 -31.01 -2.26
CA ARG A 105 22.61 -31.20 -1.10
C ARG A 105 21.79 -29.95 -0.74
N PHE A 106 22.20 -28.78 -1.19
CA PHE A 106 21.57 -27.49 -0.83
C PHE A 106 21.11 -26.64 -2.02
N VAL A 107 21.51 -26.92 -3.27
CA VAL A 107 21.22 -26.06 -4.44
C VAL A 107 20.36 -26.75 -5.52
N HIS A 108 19.96 -28.01 -5.32
CA HIS A 108 18.87 -28.56 -6.13
C HIS A 108 17.52 -28.29 -5.45
N PRO A 109 16.60 -27.50 -6.04
CA PRO A 109 15.20 -27.60 -5.66
C PRO A 109 14.78 -29.06 -5.92
N ALA A 110 14.21 -29.71 -4.90
CA ALA A 110 13.76 -31.09 -5.01
C ALA A 110 12.86 -31.22 -6.23
N SER A 111 13.25 -32.02 -7.22
CA SER A 111 12.37 -32.29 -8.36
C SER A 111 11.24 -33.21 -7.88
N PHE A 112 10.07 -33.11 -8.51
CA PHE A 112 8.88 -33.92 -8.17
C PHE A 112 9.16 -35.44 -8.13
N LYS A 113 10.19 -35.91 -8.86
CA LYS A 113 10.62 -37.32 -8.86
C LYS A 113 11.44 -37.72 -7.61
N ASP A 114 12.15 -36.78 -7.00
CA ASP A 114 12.97 -37.04 -5.81
C ASP A 114 12.07 -37.19 -4.56
N HIS A 115 10.96 -36.46 -4.51
CA HIS A 115 9.94 -36.60 -3.46
C HIS A 115 9.30 -37.99 -3.46
N ASP A 116 9.03 -38.56 -4.64
CA ASP A 116 8.41 -39.87 -4.82
C ASP A 116 9.37 -41.02 -4.44
N LEU A 117 10.66 -40.86 -4.74
CA LEU A 117 11.74 -41.77 -4.33
C LEU A 117 11.99 -41.75 -2.81
N ILE A 118 11.93 -40.57 -2.18
CA ILE A 118 12.04 -40.43 -0.72
C ILE A 118 10.82 -41.02 -0.02
N SER A 119 9.62 -40.83 -0.58
CA SER A 119 8.37 -41.37 -0.05
C SER A 119 8.32 -42.91 -0.15
N ARG A 120 8.83 -43.48 -1.25
CA ARG A 120 8.99 -44.95 -1.41
C ARG A 120 10.08 -45.50 -0.49
N GLY A 121 11.21 -44.81 -0.36
CA GLY A 121 12.28 -45.20 0.57
C GLY A 121 11.84 -45.21 2.03
N ALA A 122 10.97 -44.27 2.43
CA ALA A 122 10.37 -44.23 3.77
C ALA A 122 9.37 -45.38 4.01
N GLN A 123 8.64 -45.81 2.97
CA GLN A 123 7.75 -46.99 3.03
C GLN A 123 8.53 -48.31 3.13
N ASP A 124 9.67 -48.41 2.45
CA ASP A 124 10.53 -49.62 2.48
C ASP A 124 11.27 -49.79 3.82
N LEU A 125 11.52 -48.69 4.54
CA LEU A 125 12.26 -48.69 5.80
C LEU A 125 11.49 -49.25 7.00
N LYS A 126 10.18 -49.55 6.88
CA LYS A 126 9.30 -50.04 7.97
C LYS A 126 9.59 -49.37 9.32
N LEU A 127 9.95 -48.09 9.31
CA LEU A 127 10.07 -47.33 10.54
C LEU A 127 8.66 -47.32 11.13
N PRO A 128 8.47 -47.74 12.38
CA PRO A 128 7.16 -47.69 13.00
C PRO A 128 6.67 -46.25 12.88
N CYS A 129 5.50 -46.07 12.26
CA CYS A 129 4.71 -44.86 12.44
C CYS A 129 4.30 -44.84 13.92
N GLU A 130 5.23 -44.50 14.79
CA GLU A 130 4.86 -43.90 16.05
C GLU A 130 4.17 -42.60 15.66
N HIS A 131 2.84 -42.60 15.76
CA HIS A 131 2.07 -41.38 15.87
C HIS A 131 2.65 -40.63 17.05
N THR A 132 3.65 -39.77 16.80
CA THR A 132 4.04 -38.74 17.75
C THR A 132 2.74 -37.99 18.03
N PRO A 133 2.23 -37.98 19.27
CA PRO A 133 1.05 -37.21 19.60
C PRO A 133 1.41 -35.76 19.27
N ARG A 134 0.82 -35.20 18.20
CA ARG A 134 1.04 -33.80 17.86
C ARG A 134 0.48 -33.01 19.02
N LEU A 135 1.36 -32.52 19.90
CA LEU A 135 0.97 -31.59 20.94
C LEU A 135 0.27 -30.43 20.21
N ARG A 136 -1.03 -30.28 20.41
CA ARG A 136 -1.74 -29.04 20.06
C ARG A 136 -0.94 -27.91 20.72
N MET A 137 -0.19 -27.15 19.93
CA MET A 137 0.60 -26.05 20.46
C MET A 137 -0.39 -25.09 21.11
N LYS A 138 -0.29 -24.96 22.43
CA LYS A 138 -1.13 -24.02 23.17
C LYS A 138 -0.71 -22.62 22.78
N LEU A 139 -1.71 -21.80 22.46
CA LEU A 139 -1.51 -20.38 22.21
C LEU A 139 -0.86 -19.72 23.42
N ALA A 140 0.15 -18.90 23.19
CA ALA A 140 0.85 -18.20 24.26
C ALA A 140 -0.09 -17.22 24.98
N ARG A 141 0.08 -17.09 26.29
CA ARG A 141 -0.70 -16.16 27.13
C ARG A 141 0.23 -15.17 27.83
N VAL A 142 -0.18 -13.91 27.82
CA VAL A 142 0.45 -12.78 28.51
C VAL A 142 -0.49 -12.37 29.64
N GLU A 143 -0.21 -12.91 30.82
CA GLU A 143 -1.09 -12.73 31.99
C GLU A 143 -0.89 -11.37 32.66
N GLU A 144 0.34 -10.86 32.67
CA GLU A 144 0.74 -9.59 33.28
C GLU A 144 1.46 -8.71 32.25
N TYR A 145 1.65 -7.43 32.60
CA TYR A 145 2.37 -6.48 31.77
C TYR A 145 3.82 -6.95 31.51
N LEU A 146 4.23 -6.88 30.26
CA LEU A 146 5.59 -7.09 29.78
C LEU A 146 6.13 -5.74 29.28
N PRO A 147 7.43 -5.46 29.44
CA PRO A 147 8.05 -4.37 28.71
C PRO A 147 7.82 -4.51 27.20
N TYR A 148 7.59 -3.39 26.51
CA TYR A 148 7.29 -3.39 25.06
C TYR A 148 8.34 -4.16 24.24
N GLU A 149 9.63 -3.96 24.52
CA GLU A 149 10.74 -4.64 23.83
C GLU A 149 10.67 -6.16 23.98
N GLU A 150 10.25 -6.64 25.15
CA GLU A 150 10.07 -8.07 25.38
C GLU A 150 8.89 -8.61 24.56
N PHE A 151 7.76 -7.89 24.53
CA PHE A 151 6.62 -8.27 23.70
C PHE A 151 6.97 -8.26 22.20
N TRP A 152 7.72 -7.25 21.77
CA TRP A 152 8.21 -7.11 20.39
C TRP A 152 9.05 -8.31 19.95
N ASN A 153 10.05 -8.68 20.75
CA ASN A 153 10.96 -9.78 20.44
C ASN A 153 10.31 -11.16 20.55
N ARG A 154 9.28 -11.32 21.37
CA ARG A 154 8.59 -12.62 21.57
C ARG A 154 7.44 -12.86 20.61
N PHE A 155 6.72 -11.80 20.20
CA PHE A 155 5.45 -11.94 19.49
C PHE A 155 5.41 -11.19 18.17
N LEU A 156 5.77 -9.89 18.15
CA LEU A 156 5.63 -9.06 16.95
C LEU A 156 6.61 -9.48 15.85
N VAL A 157 7.91 -9.51 16.15
CA VAL A 157 8.95 -9.86 15.15
C VAL A 157 8.86 -11.33 14.71
N PRO A 158 8.71 -12.32 15.61
CA PRO A 158 8.61 -13.72 15.20
C PRO A 158 7.26 -14.07 14.55
N GLY A 159 6.27 -13.18 14.59
CA GLY A 159 4.93 -13.43 14.06
C GLY A 159 4.20 -14.56 14.81
N VAL A 160 4.25 -14.53 16.15
CA VAL A 160 3.63 -15.56 17.01
C VAL A 160 2.35 -15.04 17.66
N PRO A 161 1.20 -15.71 17.47
CA PRO A 161 -0.07 -15.27 18.04
C PRO A 161 -0.10 -15.49 19.55
N CYS A 162 -0.80 -14.61 20.27
CA CYS A 162 -0.92 -14.69 21.72
C CYS A 162 -2.25 -14.12 22.23
N ILE A 163 -2.58 -14.42 23.49
CA ILE A 163 -3.68 -13.80 24.23
C ILE A 163 -3.13 -12.92 25.34
N LEU A 164 -3.61 -11.68 25.42
CA LEU A 164 -3.51 -10.84 26.60
C LEU A 164 -4.68 -11.14 27.53
N SER A 165 -4.42 -11.29 28.83
CA SER A 165 -5.45 -11.55 29.83
C SER A 165 -6.48 -10.41 29.94
N SER A 166 -7.58 -10.67 30.64
CA SER A 166 -8.65 -9.66 30.83
C SER A 166 -8.17 -8.39 31.53
N SER A 167 -7.06 -8.46 32.27
CA SER A 167 -6.48 -7.32 33.00
C SER A 167 -6.17 -6.13 32.10
N PHE A 168 -5.79 -6.38 30.83
CA PHE A 168 -5.47 -5.36 29.85
C PHE A 168 -6.67 -4.52 29.39
N THR A 169 -7.90 -4.98 29.67
CA THR A 169 -9.13 -4.31 29.26
C THR A 169 -10.03 -3.91 30.44
N ASP A 170 -9.65 -4.18 31.69
CA ASP A 170 -10.49 -3.93 32.88
C ASP A 170 -10.96 -2.47 33.03
N GLY A 171 -10.14 -1.53 32.55
CA GLY A 171 -10.46 -0.09 32.54
C GLY A 171 -11.48 0.33 31.48
N TRP A 172 -11.79 -0.51 30.49
CA TRP A 172 -12.56 -0.08 29.32
C TRP A 172 -14.01 0.24 29.66
N LYS A 173 -14.49 1.38 29.16
CA LYS A 173 -15.88 1.82 29.32
C LYS A 173 -16.85 0.84 28.66
N ALA A 174 -16.51 0.30 27.47
CA ALA A 174 -17.30 -0.70 26.76
C ALA A 174 -17.67 -1.90 27.64
N ARG A 175 -16.71 -2.42 28.44
CA ARG A 175 -16.96 -3.55 29.34
C ARG A 175 -17.94 -3.24 30.47
N LYS A 176 -18.12 -1.96 30.80
CA LYS A 176 -19.02 -1.49 31.86
C LYS A 176 -20.37 -1.03 31.33
N THR A 177 -20.42 -0.49 30.12
CA THR A 177 -21.63 0.15 29.56
C THR A 177 -22.33 -0.67 28.50
N TRP A 178 -21.64 -1.56 27.79
CA TRP A 178 -22.26 -2.39 26.75
C TRP A 178 -22.73 -3.75 27.26
N VAL A 179 -22.41 -4.09 28.51
CA VAL A 179 -22.65 -5.41 29.09
C VAL A 179 -23.41 -5.26 30.39
N LYS A 180 -24.46 -6.06 30.55
CA LYS A 180 -25.27 -6.17 31.76
C LYS A 180 -25.57 -7.64 32.03
N ASP A 181 -25.31 -8.08 33.27
CA ASP A 181 -25.52 -9.48 33.71
C ASP A 181 -24.82 -10.51 32.80
N GLY A 182 -23.62 -10.17 32.30
CA GLY A 182 -22.83 -11.03 31.41
C GLY A 182 -23.35 -11.15 29.98
N ARG A 183 -24.33 -10.34 29.59
CA ARG A 183 -24.91 -10.28 28.23
C ARG A 183 -24.86 -8.87 27.67
N PRO A 184 -25.00 -8.69 26.34
CA PRO A 184 -25.14 -7.37 25.76
C PRO A 184 -26.30 -6.58 26.39
N ASP A 185 -26.06 -5.33 26.80
CA ASP A 185 -27.11 -4.45 27.33
C ASP A 185 -27.91 -3.85 26.17
N ILE A 186 -28.84 -4.64 25.62
CA ILE A 186 -29.66 -4.29 24.46
C ILE A 186 -30.43 -2.98 24.69
N VAL A 187 -30.92 -2.74 25.91
CA VAL A 187 -31.71 -1.54 26.24
C VAL A 187 -30.83 -0.29 26.17
N HIS A 188 -29.67 -0.31 26.83
CA HIS A 188 -28.74 0.82 26.79
C HIS A 188 -28.21 1.07 25.37
N LEU A 189 -27.82 0.01 24.67
CA LEU A 189 -27.31 0.08 23.30
C LEU A 189 -28.35 0.64 22.32
N ARG A 190 -29.62 0.22 22.46
CA ARG A 190 -30.74 0.73 21.65
C ARG A 190 -31.02 2.20 21.92
N ASP A 191 -31.11 2.60 23.19
CA ASP A 191 -31.41 3.99 23.59
C ASP A 191 -30.37 4.97 23.03
N LYS A 192 -29.10 4.57 23.09
CA LYS A 192 -27.99 5.45 22.76
C LYS A 192 -27.60 5.45 21.28
N TYR A 193 -27.65 4.30 20.63
CA TYR A 193 -27.12 4.12 19.28
C TYR A 193 -28.16 3.60 18.29
N GLY A 194 -29.40 3.33 18.70
CA GLY A 194 -30.39 2.61 17.88
C GLY A 194 -30.74 3.27 16.54
N SER A 195 -30.56 4.59 16.40
CA SER A 195 -30.82 5.32 15.15
C SER A 195 -29.67 5.28 14.13
N CYS A 196 -28.46 4.89 14.54
CA CYS A 196 -27.31 4.86 13.63
C CYS A 196 -27.44 3.74 12.59
N LEU A 197 -26.92 3.96 11.39
CA LEU A 197 -26.82 2.93 10.37
C LEU A 197 -25.59 2.06 10.67
N VAL A 198 -25.77 0.75 10.59
CA VAL A 198 -24.73 -0.24 10.83
C VAL A 198 -24.65 -1.26 9.70
N PRO A 199 -23.43 -1.66 9.31
CA PRO A 199 -23.22 -2.74 8.35
C PRO A 199 -23.53 -4.10 8.98
N VAL A 200 -24.37 -4.88 8.31
CA VAL A 200 -24.81 -6.20 8.78
C VAL A 200 -24.65 -7.24 7.68
N ALA A 201 -23.99 -8.34 8.01
CA ALA A 201 -23.88 -9.51 7.15
C ALA A 201 -25.05 -10.47 7.40
N ASP A 202 -25.78 -10.83 6.36
CA ASP A 202 -26.77 -11.91 6.41
C ASP A 202 -26.08 -13.26 6.19
N LEU A 203 -26.08 -14.12 7.22
CA LEU A 203 -25.43 -15.42 7.18
C LEU A 203 -26.30 -16.49 6.50
N THR A 204 -27.54 -16.16 6.13
CA THR A 204 -28.47 -17.08 5.46
C THR A 204 -28.48 -16.92 3.94
N SER A 205 -27.92 -15.83 3.42
CA SER A 205 -27.78 -15.56 1.99
C SER A 205 -26.31 -15.49 1.59
N GLN A 206 -25.92 -16.31 0.61
CA GLN A 206 -24.58 -16.29 0.01
C GLN A 206 -24.63 -15.57 -1.34
N TYR A 207 -23.70 -14.65 -1.58
CA TYR A 207 -23.47 -14.04 -2.89
C TYR A 207 -21.97 -14.05 -3.18
N PHE A 208 -21.54 -14.85 -4.14
CA PHE A 208 -20.14 -14.95 -4.60
C PHE A 208 -19.14 -15.02 -3.42
N ASP A 209 -19.22 -16.10 -2.65
CA ASP A 209 -18.28 -16.49 -1.59
C ASP A 209 -18.16 -15.54 -0.39
N ALA A 210 -18.99 -14.49 -0.32
CA ALA A 210 -19.12 -13.58 0.82
C ALA A 210 -20.55 -13.52 1.36
N HIS A 211 -20.69 -13.17 2.64
CA HIS A 211 -21.99 -12.86 3.23
C HIS A 211 -22.52 -11.55 2.64
N CYS A 212 -23.80 -11.54 2.25
CA CYS A 212 -24.43 -10.33 1.73
C CYS A 212 -24.41 -9.23 2.81
N LYS A 213 -23.79 -8.09 2.50
CA LYS A 213 -23.76 -6.92 3.39
C LYS A 213 -24.94 -6.02 3.08
N LEU A 214 -25.64 -5.59 4.13
CA LEU A 214 -26.72 -4.63 4.07
C LEU A 214 -26.64 -3.68 5.24
N ASP A 215 -26.95 -2.42 4.98
CA ASP A 215 -27.04 -1.41 6.02
C ASP A 215 -28.45 -1.40 6.61
N MET A 216 -28.55 -1.38 7.93
CA MET A 216 -29.79 -1.16 8.65
C MET A 216 -29.57 -0.30 9.87
N THR A 217 -30.65 0.22 10.46
CA THR A 217 -30.51 0.89 11.76
C THR A 217 -30.08 -0.11 12.83
N PHE A 218 -29.25 0.33 13.75
CA PHE A 218 -28.80 -0.52 14.85
C PHE A 218 -29.98 -1.02 15.69
N GLY A 219 -31.02 -0.23 15.87
CA GLY A 219 -32.28 -0.65 16.50
C GLY A 219 -32.92 -1.84 15.79
N ASN A 220 -33.02 -1.81 14.45
CA ASN A 220 -33.54 -2.94 13.67
C ASN A 220 -32.65 -4.18 13.77
N TYR A 221 -31.33 -3.99 13.84
CA TYR A 221 -30.39 -5.08 14.07
C TYR A 221 -30.60 -5.71 15.45
N LEU A 222 -30.77 -4.91 16.50
CA LEU A 222 -31.06 -5.40 17.85
C LEU A 222 -32.39 -6.17 17.91
N ASP A 223 -33.42 -5.68 17.21
CA ASP A 223 -34.69 -6.41 17.07
C ASP A 223 -34.48 -7.77 16.37
N ALA A 224 -33.67 -7.81 15.32
CA ALA A 224 -33.32 -9.05 14.63
C ALA A 224 -32.55 -10.03 15.52
N LEU A 225 -31.64 -9.51 16.35
CA LEU A 225 -30.86 -10.28 17.33
C LEU A 225 -31.77 -10.91 18.40
N GLU A 226 -32.70 -10.13 18.98
CA GLU A 226 -33.68 -10.63 19.96
C GLU A 226 -34.59 -11.70 19.34
N ASN A 227 -34.93 -11.56 18.06
CA ASN A 227 -35.66 -12.54 17.27
C ASN A 227 -34.80 -13.71 16.75
N ARG A 228 -33.54 -13.83 17.17
CA ARG A 228 -32.61 -14.91 16.81
C ARG A 228 -32.39 -15.09 15.31
N LYS A 229 -32.47 -13.99 14.54
CA LYS A 229 -32.05 -14.01 13.13
C LYS A 229 -30.53 -14.14 13.05
N MET A 230 -30.04 -14.88 12.06
CA MET A 230 -28.61 -15.07 11.81
C MET A 230 -28.02 -13.90 11.02
N LEU A 231 -28.11 -12.72 11.63
CA LEU A 231 -27.50 -11.50 11.14
C LEU A 231 -26.29 -11.17 12.00
N TYR A 232 -25.18 -10.77 11.37
CA TYR A 232 -23.93 -10.47 12.05
C TYR A 232 -23.47 -9.06 11.71
N LEU A 233 -23.58 -8.14 12.68
CA LEU A 233 -23.02 -6.79 12.56
C LEU A 233 -21.49 -6.90 12.54
N LYS A 234 -20.89 -6.51 11.42
CA LYS A 234 -19.46 -6.57 11.17
C LYS A 234 -19.01 -5.30 10.47
N ASP A 235 -17.80 -4.88 10.78
CA ASP A 235 -17.11 -3.72 10.20
C ASP A 235 -17.75 -2.38 10.59
N TRP A 236 -18.36 -2.31 11.78
CA TRP A 236 -18.91 -1.04 12.26
C TRP A 236 -17.81 -0.14 12.80
N HIS A 237 -17.59 0.98 12.11
CA HIS A 237 -16.62 2.03 12.46
C HIS A 237 -17.06 2.89 13.66
N PHE A 238 -17.34 2.26 14.80
CA PHE A 238 -17.95 2.91 15.96
C PHE A 238 -17.20 4.17 16.44
N THR A 239 -15.87 4.15 16.46
CA THR A 239 -15.07 5.31 16.90
C THR A 239 -15.12 6.49 15.95
N LYS A 240 -15.51 6.26 14.68
CA LYS A 240 -15.78 7.32 13.71
C LYS A 240 -17.15 7.94 13.95
N ASP A 241 -18.16 7.11 14.17
CA ASP A 241 -19.53 7.57 14.41
C ASP A 241 -19.67 8.28 15.76
N PHE A 242 -18.88 7.85 16.75
CA PHE A 242 -18.93 8.33 18.13
C PHE A 242 -17.54 8.63 18.71
N PRO A 243 -16.79 9.61 18.17
CA PRO A 243 -15.39 9.88 18.56
C PRO A 243 -15.26 10.33 20.03
N GLY A 244 -16.29 10.95 20.61
CA GLY A 244 -16.29 11.39 22.01
C GLY A 244 -16.58 10.29 23.04
N GLU A 245 -16.99 9.09 22.60
CA GLU A 245 -17.44 8.05 23.54
C GLU A 245 -16.30 7.37 24.30
N ASN A 246 -15.10 7.31 23.71
CA ASN A 246 -13.89 6.76 24.31
C ASN A 246 -14.13 5.39 24.98
N VAL A 247 -14.71 4.45 24.22
CA VAL A 247 -15.20 3.18 24.78
C VAL A 247 -14.08 2.20 25.15
N TYR A 248 -12.87 2.40 24.62
CA TYR A 248 -11.68 1.62 24.93
C TYR A 248 -10.41 2.47 24.77
N SER A 249 -9.27 1.93 25.20
CA SER A 249 -7.94 2.42 24.89
C SER A 249 -7.13 1.31 24.22
N VAL A 250 -6.37 1.64 23.18
CA VAL A 250 -5.48 0.67 22.52
C VAL A 250 -4.42 0.19 23.53
N PRO A 251 -4.21 -1.13 23.70
CA PRO A 251 -3.14 -1.66 24.54
C PRO A 251 -1.76 -1.10 24.15
N ASP A 252 -0.78 -1.07 25.07
CA ASP A 252 0.50 -0.40 24.80
C ASP A 252 1.32 -1.05 23.69
N TYR A 253 1.25 -2.38 23.55
CA TYR A 253 1.96 -3.16 22.53
C TYR A 253 1.56 -2.81 21.09
N PHE A 254 0.46 -2.09 20.98
CA PHE A 254 -0.44 -2.03 19.86
C PHE A 254 -0.56 -0.58 19.34
N LYS A 255 0.20 0.36 19.92
CA LYS A 255 0.14 1.79 19.58
C LYS A 255 0.97 2.21 18.39
N SER A 256 1.98 1.43 18.00
CA SER A 256 2.74 1.68 16.76
C SER A 256 1.90 1.16 15.59
N ASP A 257 0.98 2.00 15.15
CA ASP A 257 -0.07 1.71 14.17
C ASP A 257 0.05 2.68 12.99
N TRP A 258 0.92 2.34 12.05
CA TRP A 258 1.21 3.20 10.90
C TRP A 258 -0.01 3.34 9.97
N LEU A 259 -0.86 2.31 9.94
CA LEU A 259 -2.06 2.29 9.11
C LEU A 259 -3.05 3.36 9.57
N ASN A 260 -3.49 3.30 10.83
CA ASN A 260 -4.46 4.27 11.33
C ASN A 260 -3.83 5.66 11.53
N GLU A 261 -2.52 5.77 11.81
CA GLU A 261 -1.83 7.07 11.87
C GLU A 261 -1.91 7.83 10.53
N TYR A 262 -1.65 7.15 9.41
CA TYR A 262 -1.76 7.74 8.07
C TYR A 262 -3.21 8.10 7.71
N TRP A 263 -4.14 7.18 7.94
CA TRP A 263 -5.56 7.39 7.60
C TRP A 263 -6.21 8.54 8.38
N GLU A 264 -5.94 8.63 9.68
CA GLU A 264 -6.53 9.66 10.53
C GLU A 264 -5.96 11.06 10.26
N LYS A 265 -4.65 11.18 9.98
CA LYS A 265 -3.97 12.48 9.83
C LYS A 265 -4.00 13.03 8.41
N GLU A 266 -3.71 12.21 7.40
CA GLU A 266 -3.56 12.67 6.01
C GLU A 266 -4.87 12.61 5.24
N LEU A 267 -5.52 11.45 5.25
CA LEU A 267 -6.70 11.26 4.41
C LEU A 267 -7.93 11.96 4.97
N LYS A 268 -7.96 12.26 6.29
CA LYS A 268 -9.12 12.86 6.99
C LYS A 268 -10.44 12.14 6.61
N CYS A 269 -10.35 10.86 6.24
CA CYS A 269 -11.36 10.17 5.42
C CYS A 269 -12.16 9.14 6.22
N GLU A 270 -13.03 8.44 5.48
CA GLU A 270 -14.18 7.69 5.94
C GLU A 270 -13.88 6.32 6.57
N ASP A 271 -12.67 5.76 6.44
CA ASP A 271 -12.35 4.43 6.95
C ASP A 271 -11.27 4.51 8.04
N ASN A 272 -11.60 4.08 9.26
CA ASN A 272 -10.60 3.69 10.25
C ASN A 272 -10.58 2.16 10.34
N TYR A 273 -9.41 1.54 10.43
CA TYR A 273 -9.32 0.07 10.52
C TYR A 273 -9.59 -0.41 11.95
N LYS A 274 -10.67 0.13 12.55
CA LYS A 274 -11.10 -0.01 13.94
C LYS A 274 -12.58 -0.35 13.93
N PHE A 275 -12.90 -1.59 14.27
CA PHE A 275 -14.22 -2.17 14.05
C PHE A 275 -14.85 -2.67 15.34
N VAL A 276 -16.16 -2.50 15.45
CA VAL A 276 -17.00 -3.22 16.42
C VAL A 276 -17.74 -4.32 15.69
N TYR A 277 -17.61 -5.55 16.19
CA TYR A 277 -18.39 -6.69 15.72
C TYR A 277 -19.39 -7.07 16.81
N PHE A 278 -20.63 -7.32 16.42
CA PHE A 278 -21.69 -7.76 17.31
C PHE A 278 -22.47 -8.86 16.59
N GLY A 279 -22.45 -10.09 17.10
CA GLY A 279 -23.15 -11.22 16.49
C GLY A 279 -23.82 -12.15 17.50
N PRO A 280 -24.90 -12.85 17.09
CA PRO A 280 -25.53 -13.88 17.91
C PRO A 280 -24.64 -15.11 18.09
N SER A 281 -24.91 -15.91 19.11
CA SER A 281 -24.38 -17.28 19.21
C SER A 281 -24.64 -18.06 17.91
N GLY A 282 -23.61 -18.75 17.40
CA GLY A 282 -23.65 -19.50 16.15
C GLY A 282 -23.22 -18.70 14.91
N SER A 283 -23.08 -17.37 15.01
CA SER A 283 -22.47 -16.58 13.92
C SER A 283 -20.96 -16.84 13.81
N TRP A 284 -20.42 -16.71 12.60
CA TRP A 284 -19.01 -16.98 12.34
C TRP A 284 -18.43 -16.08 11.26
N THR A 285 -17.10 -16.01 11.22
CA THR A 285 -16.33 -15.47 10.09
C THR A 285 -15.57 -16.63 9.45
N PRO A 286 -15.68 -16.82 8.12
CA PRO A 286 -15.00 -17.90 7.40
C PRO A 286 -13.48 -17.78 7.44
N LEU A 287 -12.78 -18.78 6.92
CA LEU A 287 -11.33 -18.79 6.84
C LEU A 287 -10.83 -17.59 6.03
N HIS A 288 -9.99 -16.77 6.64
CA HIS A 288 -9.37 -15.62 5.98
C HIS A 288 -8.07 -15.26 6.68
N ALA A 289 -7.21 -14.51 6.00
CA ALA A 289 -6.20 -13.70 6.66
C ALA A 289 -6.66 -12.24 6.62
N ASP A 290 -6.13 -11.46 7.54
CA ASP A 290 -6.47 -10.05 7.65
C ASP A 290 -6.08 -9.23 6.41
N VAL A 291 -6.87 -8.18 6.16
CA VAL A 291 -6.67 -7.20 5.09
C VAL A 291 -5.22 -6.72 5.04
N PHE A 292 -4.68 -6.58 3.82
CA PHE A 292 -3.29 -6.22 3.55
C PHE A 292 -2.23 -7.18 4.12
N ARG A 293 -2.61 -8.34 4.67
CA ARG A 293 -1.74 -9.14 5.55
C ARG A 293 -1.22 -8.34 6.76
N SER A 294 -2.01 -7.37 7.20
CA SER A 294 -1.78 -6.62 8.43
C SER A 294 -1.74 -7.53 9.65
N PHE A 295 -1.26 -7.00 10.76
CA PHE A 295 -1.57 -7.54 12.07
C PHE A 295 -3.02 -7.19 12.42
N SER A 296 -3.64 -8.02 13.25
CA SER A 296 -4.88 -7.64 13.92
C SER A 296 -4.87 -8.00 15.39
N TRP A 297 -5.75 -7.34 16.12
CA TRP A 297 -6.12 -7.76 17.45
C TRP A 297 -7.63 -7.68 17.64
N SER A 298 -8.16 -8.57 18.49
CA SER A 298 -9.57 -8.58 18.85
C SER A 298 -9.72 -8.70 20.35
N ALA A 299 -10.35 -7.70 20.97
CA ALA A 299 -10.73 -7.72 22.37
C ALA A 299 -12.19 -8.14 22.51
N ASN A 300 -12.43 -9.23 23.23
CA ASN A 300 -13.78 -9.77 23.42
C ASN A 300 -14.46 -9.07 24.60
N VAL A 301 -15.42 -8.19 24.34
CA VAL A 301 -16.09 -7.36 25.37
C VAL A 301 -17.19 -8.14 26.08
N CYS A 302 -17.90 -9.01 25.35
CA CYS A 302 -19.02 -9.81 25.85
C CYS A 302 -19.07 -11.16 25.13
N GLY A 303 -19.56 -12.22 25.79
CA GLY A 303 -19.71 -13.54 25.18
C GLY A 303 -18.38 -14.31 25.06
N LYS A 304 -18.35 -15.30 24.17
CA LYS A 304 -17.19 -16.18 23.97
C LYS A 304 -16.94 -16.44 22.50
N LYS A 305 -15.67 -16.44 22.11
CA LYS A 305 -15.26 -16.80 20.74
C LYS A 305 -14.40 -18.04 20.71
N LYS A 306 -14.61 -18.88 19.72
CA LYS A 306 -13.67 -19.95 19.34
C LYS A 306 -12.88 -19.49 18.14
N TRP A 307 -11.56 -19.55 18.25
CA TRP A 307 -10.63 -19.27 17.17
C TRP A 307 -9.95 -20.56 16.74
N LEU A 308 -9.80 -20.73 15.43
CA LEU A 308 -8.93 -21.72 14.82
C LEU A 308 -7.96 -20.95 13.93
N LEU A 309 -6.67 -21.03 14.21
CA LEU A 309 -5.62 -20.33 13.48
C LEU A 309 -4.70 -21.35 12.80
N LEU A 310 -4.53 -21.26 11.49
CA LEU A 310 -3.59 -22.08 10.73
C LEU A 310 -2.19 -21.47 10.84
N VAL A 311 -1.19 -22.32 11.06
CA VAL A 311 0.21 -21.89 10.96
C VAL A 311 0.44 -21.41 9.51
N PRO A 312 1.08 -20.25 9.29
CA PRO A 312 1.25 -19.69 7.95
C PRO A 312 1.85 -20.70 6.95
N GLY A 313 1.24 -20.78 5.76
CA GLY A 313 1.58 -21.73 4.70
C GLY A 313 0.79 -23.03 4.75
N GLU A 314 0.19 -23.38 5.90
CA GLU A 314 -0.62 -24.60 6.01
C GLU A 314 -1.97 -24.50 5.30
N GLU A 315 -2.46 -23.28 5.03
CA GLU A 315 -3.63 -23.05 4.19
C GLU A 315 -3.46 -23.55 2.75
N GLU A 316 -2.22 -23.69 2.26
CA GLU A 316 -1.94 -24.16 0.90
C GLU A 316 -2.24 -25.65 0.72
N LYS A 317 -2.35 -26.40 1.84
CA LYS A 317 -2.76 -27.80 1.84
C LYS A 317 -4.25 -27.99 1.60
N LEU A 318 -5.03 -26.92 1.76
CA LEU A 318 -6.48 -26.94 1.59
C LEU A 318 -6.84 -26.64 0.14
N ASP A 319 -7.73 -27.47 -0.43
CA ASP A 319 -8.37 -27.12 -1.70
C ASP A 319 -9.41 -26.01 -1.51
N GLU A 320 -9.88 -25.41 -2.61
CA GLU A 320 -10.86 -24.32 -2.55
C GLU A 320 -12.15 -24.74 -1.82
N SER A 321 -12.67 -25.95 -2.05
CA SER A 321 -13.88 -26.42 -1.38
C SER A 321 -13.72 -26.55 0.14
N GLN A 322 -12.52 -26.95 0.58
CA GLN A 322 -12.14 -27.09 1.98
C GLN A 322 -11.96 -25.74 2.68
N LYS A 323 -11.48 -24.72 1.97
CA LYS A 323 -11.36 -23.36 2.51
C LYS A 323 -12.71 -22.73 2.86
N HIS A 324 -13.78 -23.10 2.15
CA HIS A 324 -15.13 -22.60 2.42
C HIS A 324 -15.75 -23.17 3.70
N SER A 325 -15.37 -24.38 4.10
CA SER A 325 -15.91 -25.05 5.29
C SER A 325 -14.82 -25.80 6.06
N VAL A 326 -14.13 -25.05 6.91
CA VAL A 326 -13.06 -25.58 7.75
C VAL A 326 -13.64 -26.19 9.02
N ASP A 327 -13.33 -27.47 9.26
CA ASP A 327 -13.59 -28.17 10.52
C ASP A 327 -12.34 -28.91 11.02
N GLU A 328 -12.19 -29.05 12.34
CA GLU A 328 -10.99 -29.66 12.95
C GLU A 328 -10.74 -31.10 12.45
N LYS A 329 -11.78 -31.90 12.24
CA LYS A 329 -11.62 -33.30 11.81
C LYS A 329 -11.13 -33.36 10.36
N MET A 330 -11.55 -32.42 9.52
CA MET A 330 -11.04 -32.28 8.16
C MET A 330 -9.56 -31.85 8.18
N LEU A 331 -9.20 -30.85 8.99
CA LEU A 331 -7.80 -30.41 9.11
C LEU A 331 -6.88 -31.53 9.62
N GLU A 332 -7.34 -32.32 10.58
CA GLU A 332 -6.60 -33.50 11.09
C GLU A 332 -6.37 -34.56 9.99
N LYS A 333 -7.32 -34.72 9.04
CA LYS A 333 -7.17 -35.66 7.91
C LYS A 333 -6.22 -35.14 6.83
N VAL A 334 -6.23 -33.83 6.58
CA VAL A 334 -5.39 -33.17 5.56
C VAL A 334 -4.00 -32.82 6.12
N ASP A 335 -3.73 -33.17 7.37
CA ASP A 335 -2.44 -32.99 8.03
C ASP A 335 -2.02 -31.51 8.16
N VAL A 336 -3.01 -30.65 8.41
CA VAL A 336 -2.83 -29.20 8.63
C VAL A 336 -2.46 -28.92 10.08
N SER A 337 -1.49 -28.04 10.29
CA SER A 337 -1.03 -27.57 11.60
C SER A 337 -1.79 -26.30 11.98
N TYR A 338 -2.48 -26.36 13.11
CA TYR A 338 -3.33 -25.28 13.58
C TYR A 338 -3.33 -25.15 15.11
N GLN A 339 -3.77 -24.00 15.59
CA GLN A 339 -4.01 -23.69 16.99
C GLN A 339 -5.48 -23.42 17.22
N VAL A 340 -6.03 -23.88 18.34
CA VAL A 340 -7.42 -23.62 18.74
C VAL A 340 -7.42 -22.93 20.09
N VAL A 341 -8.21 -21.88 20.23
CA VAL A 341 -8.39 -21.19 21.50
C VAL A 341 -9.83 -20.75 21.71
N ILE A 342 -10.28 -20.87 22.96
CA ILE A 342 -11.50 -20.20 23.42
C ILE A 342 -11.07 -18.88 24.03
N GLN A 343 -11.52 -17.79 23.43
CA GLN A 343 -11.32 -16.44 23.93
C GLN A 343 -12.48 -16.09 24.86
N GLU A 344 -12.14 -15.84 26.11
CA GLU A 344 -13.06 -15.47 27.18
C GLU A 344 -13.31 -13.95 27.21
N VAL A 345 -14.22 -13.51 28.09
CA VAL A 345 -14.55 -12.08 28.25
C VAL A 345 -13.35 -11.29 28.77
N GLY A 346 -13.08 -10.16 28.13
CA GLY A 346 -12.00 -9.23 28.44
C GLY A 346 -10.65 -9.59 27.79
N GLU A 347 -10.47 -10.82 27.30
CA GLU A 347 -9.22 -11.24 26.68
C GLU A 347 -9.01 -10.55 25.32
N VAL A 348 -7.75 -10.29 24.98
CA VAL A 348 -7.36 -9.73 23.68
C VAL A 348 -6.50 -10.73 22.94
N ILE A 349 -6.95 -11.21 21.78
CA ILE A 349 -6.12 -12.05 20.91
C ILE A 349 -5.34 -11.16 19.93
N PHE A 350 -4.05 -11.43 19.78
CA PHE A 350 -3.17 -10.89 18.74
C PHE A 350 -3.02 -11.91 17.62
N VAL A 351 -3.29 -11.48 16.38
CA VAL A 351 -3.18 -12.28 15.16
C VAL A 351 -2.09 -11.66 14.28
N PRO A 352 -0.96 -12.36 14.09
CA PRO A 352 0.12 -11.89 13.22
C PRO A 352 -0.22 -12.02 11.73
N SER A 353 0.61 -11.40 10.89
CA SER A 353 0.52 -11.47 9.44
C SER A 353 0.52 -12.92 8.95
N ASN A 354 -0.28 -13.20 7.92
CA ASN A 354 -0.41 -14.50 7.24
C ASN A 354 -1.05 -15.64 8.05
N TRP A 355 -1.47 -15.41 9.30
CA TRP A 355 -2.24 -16.41 10.05
C TRP A 355 -3.68 -16.46 9.56
N HIS A 356 -3.98 -17.43 8.68
CA HIS A 356 -5.37 -17.68 8.27
C HIS A 356 -6.17 -18.23 9.44
N HIS A 357 -7.38 -17.73 9.64
CA HIS A 357 -8.15 -18.07 10.82
C HIS A 357 -9.66 -18.06 10.58
N VAL A 358 -10.35 -18.85 11.40
CA VAL A 358 -11.81 -18.96 11.47
C VAL A 358 -12.25 -18.58 12.87
N VAL A 359 -13.36 -17.86 12.97
CA VAL A 359 -13.87 -17.37 14.25
C VAL A 359 -15.34 -17.69 14.38
N TRP A 360 -15.73 -18.39 15.45
CA TRP A 360 -17.11 -18.67 15.80
C TRP A 360 -17.49 -17.95 17.10
N ASN A 361 -18.63 -17.27 17.09
CA ASN A 361 -19.24 -16.74 18.31
C ASN A 361 -20.02 -17.88 18.98
N LEU A 362 -19.53 -18.34 20.13
CA LEU A 362 -20.18 -19.40 20.91
C LEU A 362 -21.36 -18.86 21.73
N GLU A 363 -21.35 -17.58 22.03
CA GLU A 363 -22.39 -16.84 22.75
C GLU A 363 -22.72 -15.54 21.99
N ASP A 364 -23.76 -14.83 22.41
CA ASP A 364 -24.04 -13.48 21.89
C ASP A 364 -22.87 -12.56 22.27
N THR A 365 -22.15 -12.08 21.26
CA THR A 365 -20.78 -11.58 21.42
C THR A 365 -20.63 -10.17 20.88
N ILE A 366 -19.93 -9.32 21.65
CA ILE A 366 -19.45 -8.01 21.19
C ILE A 366 -17.93 -8.02 21.27
N SER A 367 -17.25 -7.65 20.19
CA SER A 367 -15.79 -7.48 20.18
C SER A 367 -15.38 -6.16 19.54
N ILE A 368 -14.24 -5.65 19.98
CA ILE A 368 -13.54 -4.51 19.39
C ILE A 368 -12.30 -5.05 18.70
N ASN A 369 -12.13 -4.70 17.43
CA ASN A 369 -11.10 -5.23 16.56
C ASN A 369 -10.33 -4.07 15.93
N GLN A 370 -9.04 -4.23 15.69
CA GLN A 370 -8.31 -3.34 14.78
C GLN A 370 -7.30 -4.09 13.95
N ASN A 371 -7.04 -3.55 12.77
CA ASN A 371 -5.93 -3.94 11.92
C ASN A 371 -4.86 -2.84 11.94
N TRP A 372 -3.59 -3.24 11.95
CA TRP A 372 -2.47 -2.33 11.74
C TRP A 372 -1.27 -3.00 11.12
N PHE A 373 -0.27 -2.21 10.77
CA PHE A 373 1.09 -2.68 10.55
C PHE A 373 2.08 -1.63 11.05
N ASN A 374 3.33 -2.07 11.22
CA ASN A 374 4.45 -1.22 11.57
C ASN A 374 5.75 -1.84 11.03
N ALA A 375 6.89 -1.36 11.52
CA ALA A 375 8.20 -1.85 11.11
C ALA A 375 8.37 -3.37 11.22
N SER A 376 7.68 -4.05 12.15
CA SER A 376 7.79 -5.51 12.30
C SER A 376 7.24 -6.28 11.10
N ASN A 377 6.20 -5.79 10.42
CA ASN A 377 5.48 -6.58 9.40
C ASN A 377 5.20 -5.85 8.09
N ILE A 378 5.69 -4.63 7.92
CA ILE A 378 5.48 -3.86 6.68
C ILE A 378 5.95 -4.62 5.42
N HIS A 379 7.00 -5.45 5.55
CA HIS A 379 7.49 -6.29 4.47
C HIS A 379 6.45 -7.33 4.00
N HIS A 380 5.63 -7.88 4.90
CA HIS A 380 4.52 -8.77 4.51
C HIS A 380 3.42 -8.03 3.74
N VAL A 381 3.16 -6.77 4.09
CA VAL A 381 2.21 -5.92 3.37
C VAL A 381 2.72 -5.65 1.96
N PHE A 382 4.00 -5.29 1.83
CA PHE A 382 4.65 -5.08 0.54
C PHE A 382 4.63 -6.35 -0.34
N ASP A 383 5.02 -7.50 0.22
CA ASP A 383 5.01 -8.77 -0.52
C ASP A 383 3.59 -9.14 -0.98
N ALA A 384 2.57 -8.91 -0.15
CA ALA A 384 1.18 -9.15 -0.50
C ALA A 384 0.70 -8.24 -1.65
N LEU A 385 0.98 -6.93 -1.56
CA LEU A 385 0.66 -5.95 -2.59
C LEU A 385 1.33 -6.32 -3.92
N ARG A 386 2.61 -6.70 -3.89
CA ARG A 386 3.37 -7.12 -5.06
C ARG A 386 2.82 -8.39 -5.70
N ASN A 387 2.48 -9.39 -4.88
CA ASN A 387 1.91 -10.63 -5.39
C ASN A 387 0.54 -10.42 -6.01
N GLU A 388 -0.27 -9.50 -5.45
CA GLU A 388 -1.56 -9.15 -6.02
C GLU A 388 -1.43 -8.36 -7.32
N LEU A 389 -0.45 -7.46 -7.43
CA LEU A 389 -0.15 -6.79 -8.71
C LEU A 389 0.20 -7.81 -9.79
N LYS A 390 1.05 -8.80 -9.49
CA LYS A 390 1.38 -9.87 -10.46
C LYS A 390 0.16 -10.65 -10.91
N ARG A 391 -0.82 -10.87 -10.01
CA ARG A 391 -2.09 -11.52 -10.38
C ARG A 391 -2.90 -10.63 -11.32
N VAL A 392 -3.05 -9.36 -10.96
CA VAL A 392 -3.74 -8.37 -11.81
C VAL A 392 -3.10 -8.25 -13.19
N GLU A 393 -1.78 -8.21 -13.28
CA GLU A 393 -1.05 -8.17 -14.55
C GLU A 393 -1.33 -9.41 -15.40
N ASN A 394 -1.28 -10.61 -14.79
CA ASN A 394 -1.57 -11.87 -15.47
C ASN A 394 -3.04 -11.93 -15.96
N GLU A 395 -4.00 -11.45 -15.16
CA GLU A 395 -5.41 -11.41 -15.54
C GLU A 395 -5.70 -10.40 -16.66
N LEU A 396 -4.88 -9.35 -16.79
CA LEU A 396 -4.97 -8.31 -17.82
C LEU A 396 -3.92 -8.49 -18.94
N GLU A 397 -3.31 -9.68 -19.08
CA GLU A 397 -2.23 -9.90 -20.05
C GLU A 397 -2.72 -9.71 -21.50
N ASP A 398 -3.99 -9.99 -21.78
CA ASP A 398 -4.63 -9.76 -23.09
C ASP A 398 -4.70 -8.27 -23.48
N CYS A 399 -4.66 -7.38 -22.48
CA CYS A 399 -4.70 -5.94 -22.61
C CYS A 399 -3.32 -5.29 -22.53
N ARG A 400 -2.22 -6.07 -22.43
CA ARG A 400 -0.85 -5.55 -22.24
C ARG A 400 -0.36 -4.57 -23.29
N GLY A 401 -0.91 -4.64 -24.49
CA GLY A 401 -0.58 -3.73 -25.59
C GLY A 401 -1.26 -2.36 -25.51
N SER A 402 -2.16 -2.10 -24.55
CA SER A 402 -2.80 -0.80 -24.39
C SER A 402 -1.85 0.21 -23.73
N GLU A 403 -1.92 1.46 -24.15
CA GLU A 403 -1.10 2.54 -23.56
C GLU A 403 -1.40 2.77 -22.07
N ASP A 404 -2.63 2.44 -21.63
CA ASP A 404 -3.10 2.60 -20.25
C ASP A 404 -3.04 1.30 -19.44
N TRP A 405 -2.37 0.25 -19.94
CA TRP A 405 -2.26 -1.03 -19.25
C TRP A 405 -1.69 -0.89 -17.82
N PRO A 406 -0.61 -0.13 -17.58
CA PRO A 406 -0.08 0.00 -16.23
C PRO A 406 -1.04 0.70 -15.26
N GLU A 407 -1.70 1.78 -15.70
CA GLU A 407 -2.71 2.48 -14.91
C GLU A 407 -3.95 1.61 -14.67
N SER A 408 -4.30 0.77 -15.64
CA SER A 408 -5.38 -0.23 -15.48
C SER A 408 -5.03 -1.26 -14.42
N CYS A 409 -3.79 -1.75 -14.41
CA CYS A 409 -3.30 -2.65 -13.38
C CYS A 409 -3.35 -2.00 -11.99
N GLN A 410 -2.87 -0.77 -11.84
CA GLN A 410 -2.93 -0.07 -10.55
C GLN A 410 -4.37 0.24 -10.10
N ARG A 411 -5.27 0.60 -11.03
CA ARG A 411 -6.70 0.81 -10.72
C ARG A 411 -7.36 -0.48 -10.24
N LEU A 412 -7.12 -1.60 -10.91
CA LEU A 412 -7.69 -2.88 -10.53
C LEU A 412 -7.08 -3.40 -9.23
N LEU A 413 -5.75 -3.24 -9.04
CA LEU A 413 -5.07 -3.52 -7.79
C LEU A 413 -5.70 -2.75 -6.63
N LYS A 414 -5.93 -1.45 -6.79
CA LYS A 414 -6.59 -0.63 -5.77
C LYS A 414 -7.98 -1.15 -5.43
N ALA A 415 -8.76 -1.57 -6.45
CA ALA A 415 -10.11 -2.06 -6.24
C ALA A 415 -10.15 -3.44 -5.53
N LEU A 416 -9.20 -4.33 -5.82
CA LEU A 416 -9.14 -5.68 -5.26
C LEU A 416 -8.43 -5.73 -3.91
N PHE A 417 -7.27 -5.07 -3.81
CA PHE A 417 -6.43 -5.10 -2.62
C PHE A 417 -6.84 -4.03 -1.60
N GLY A 418 -7.41 -2.90 -2.05
CA GLY A 418 -7.75 -1.73 -1.24
C GLY A 418 -6.66 -0.65 -1.21
N MET A 419 -5.52 -0.90 -1.87
CA MET A 419 -4.37 0.01 -1.94
C MET A 419 -3.58 -0.28 -3.23
N ASP A 420 -3.09 0.76 -3.90
CA ASP A 420 -2.11 0.62 -5.00
C ASP A 420 -0.69 0.98 -4.54
N PHE A 421 0.32 0.83 -5.42
CA PHE A 421 1.71 1.15 -5.08
C PHE A 421 1.91 2.64 -4.77
N CYS A 422 1.09 3.52 -5.36
CA CYS A 422 1.15 4.96 -5.12
C CYS A 422 0.66 5.32 -3.71
N ASP A 423 -0.45 4.71 -3.27
CA ASP A 423 -0.98 4.86 -1.92
C ASP A 423 -0.02 4.27 -0.87
N PHE A 424 0.57 3.10 -1.14
CA PHE A 424 1.58 2.49 -0.26
C PHE A 424 2.81 3.40 -0.09
N TYR A 425 3.32 3.97 -1.19
CA TYR A 425 4.43 4.92 -1.14
C TYR A 425 4.09 6.18 -0.34
N LYS A 426 2.90 6.77 -0.55
CA LYS A 426 2.46 7.94 0.22
C LYS A 426 2.38 7.64 1.71
N LEU A 427 1.90 6.46 2.08
CA LEU A 427 1.88 5.99 3.46
C LEU A 427 3.30 5.95 4.04
N LEU A 428 4.21 5.23 3.38
CA LEU A 428 5.60 5.10 3.87
C LEU A 428 6.29 6.45 3.98
N LYS A 429 6.11 7.32 2.98
CA LYS A 429 6.65 8.67 3.00
C LYS A 429 6.09 9.48 4.18
N PHE A 430 4.78 9.42 4.39
CA PHE A 430 4.14 10.10 5.52
C PHE A 430 4.71 9.64 6.86
N ILE A 431 4.86 8.33 7.06
CA ILE A 431 5.46 7.79 8.28
C ILE A 431 6.90 8.24 8.41
N GLY A 432 7.71 8.15 7.35
CA GLY A 432 9.10 8.62 7.35
C GLY A 432 9.21 10.10 7.72
N ASP A 433 8.32 10.95 7.19
CA ASP A 433 8.24 12.37 7.49
C ASP A 433 7.87 12.63 8.97
N GLU A 434 6.88 11.90 9.51
CA GLU A 434 6.49 12.01 10.93
C GLU A 434 7.61 11.58 11.88
N ARG A 435 8.28 10.47 11.59
CA ARG A 435 9.42 9.98 12.38
C ARG A 435 10.61 10.96 12.31
N SER A 436 10.84 11.57 11.15
CA SER A 436 11.87 12.62 10.96
C SER A 436 11.57 13.90 11.75
N ARG A 437 10.29 14.22 11.99
CA ARG A 437 9.86 15.32 12.87
C ARG A 437 9.93 14.97 14.37
N GLY A 438 10.32 13.73 14.72
CA GLY A 438 10.38 13.25 16.10
C GLY A 438 9.04 12.74 16.64
N HIS A 439 8.03 12.54 15.79
CA HIS A 439 6.76 11.93 16.18
C HIS A 439 6.85 10.40 16.05
N GLY A 440 7.16 9.72 17.15
CA GLY A 440 7.27 8.25 17.21
C GLY A 440 8.71 7.73 17.33
N PRO A 441 8.92 6.40 17.32
CA PRO A 441 10.24 5.80 17.50
C PRO A 441 11.17 6.04 16.30
N LEU A 442 12.39 6.53 16.53
CA LEU A 442 13.38 6.73 15.44
C LEU A 442 13.77 5.42 14.73
N SER A 443 13.70 4.27 15.43
CA SER A 443 13.94 2.95 14.84
C SER A 443 12.97 2.59 13.72
N ASP A 444 11.80 3.23 13.67
CA ASP A 444 10.86 3.05 12.56
C ASP A 444 11.43 3.62 11.24
N LEU A 445 12.28 4.65 11.32
CA LEU A 445 12.82 5.35 10.14
C LEU A 445 13.73 4.44 9.32
N ASP A 446 14.59 3.65 9.96
CA ASP A 446 15.47 2.70 9.27
C ASP A 446 14.66 1.65 8.49
N CYS A 447 13.54 1.18 9.08
CA CYS A 447 12.65 0.24 8.42
C CYS A 447 11.88 0.87 7.26
N VAL A 448 11.43 2.12 7.40
CA VAL A 448 10.81 2.87 6.30
C VAL A 448 11.81 3.03 5.15
N ILE A 449 13.07 3.39 5.44
CA ILE A 449 14.13 3.53 4.44
C ILE A 449 14.39 2.19 3.73
N ASP A 450 14.65 1.10 4.45
CA ASP A 450 14.87 -0.24 3.85
C ASP A 450 13.67 -0.67 2.99
N THR A 451 12.43 -0.42 3.45
CA THR A 451 11.24 -0.76 2.68
C THR A 451 11.13 0.09 1.41
N LEU A 452 11.45 1.39 1.48
CA LEU A 452 11.49 2.28 0.31
C LEU A 452 12.61 1.92 -0.67
N GLU A 453 13.76 1.47 -0.20
CA GLU A 453 14.86 1.00 -1.05
C GLU A 453 14.49 -0.29 -1.78
N ARG A 454 13.85 -1.24 -1.10
CA ARG A 454 13.31 -2.46 -1.73
C ARG A 454 12.22 -2.12 -2.75
N PHE A 455 11.35 -1.18 -2.40
CA PHE A 455 10.35 -0.65 -3.32
C PHE A 455 11.05 -0.12 -4.58
N GLN A 456 12.06 0.74 -4.46
CA GLN A 456 12.83 1.28 -5.59
C GLN A 456 13.55 0.21 -6.44
N CYS A 457 14.10 -0.84 -5.82
CA CYS A 457 14.69 -1.95 -6.56
C CYS A 457 13.64 -2.68 -7.40
N ASP A 458 12.50 -3.01 -6.82
CA ASP A 458 11.42 -3.71 -7.53
C ASP A 458 10.84 -2.82 -8.65
N LEU A 459 10.76 -1.49 -8.47
CA LEU A 459 10.36 -0.54 -9.53
C LEU A 459 11.27 -0.58 -10.77
N SER A 460 12.56 -0.89 -10.58
CA SER A 460 13.50 -1.03 -11.69
C SER A 460 13.28 -2.33 -12.48
N ASP A 461 12.77 -3.37 -11.83
CA ASP A 461 12.39 -4.64 -12.46
C ASP A 461 11.02 -4.56 -13.17
N PHE A 462 10.12 -3.67 -12.73
CA PHE A 462 8.81 -3.42 -13.35
C PHE A 462 8.85 -2.56 -14.63
N GLY A 463 10.02 -2.43 -15.28
CA GLY A 463 10.14 -1.90 -16.64
C GLY A 463 9.63 -0.47 -16.82
N GLY A 464 10.13 0.49 -16.04
CA GLY A 464 9.89 1.93 -16.27
C GLY A 464 8.45 2.41 -16.04
N ILE A 465 7.53 1.52 -15.65
CA ILE A 465 6.11 1.80 -15.41
C ILE A 465 5.90 2.84 -14.28
N MET A 466 6.88 3.00 -13.39
CA MET A 466 6.86 3.99 -12.31
C MET A 466 7.93 5.08 -12.40
N GLU A 467 8.69 5.17 -13.50
CA GLU A 467 9.45 6.40 -13.79
C GLU A 467 8.51 7.62 -13.91
N PHE A 468 7.20 7.39 -14.08
CA PHE A 468 6.24 8.43 -14.37
C PHE A 468 5.93 9.41 -13.22
N ARG A 469 6.12 9.12 -11.92
CA ARG A 469 5.63 10.02 -10.84
C ARG A 469 6.35 9.99 -9.49
N MET A 470 7.69 9.87 -9.45
CA MET A 470 8.44 9.94 -8.18
C MET A 470 9.23 11.25 -7.94
N SER A 471 9.16 12.24 -8.85
CA SER A 471 9.64 13.59 -8.53
C SER A 471 8.54 14.41 -7.85
N THR A 472 8.76 14.72 -6.57
CA THR A 472 8.12 15.81 -5.81
C THR A 472 6.59 15.83 -5.75
N GLY A 473 6.03 15.27 -4.68
CA GLY A 473 5.17 15.96 -3.70
C GLY A 473 4.03 16.91 -4.11
N ASP A 474 3.72 17.11 -5.38
CA ASP A 474 2.63 17.96 -5.83
C ASP A 474 1.43 17.08 -6.17
N THR A 475 0.30 17.36 -5.53
CA THR A 475 -1.00 16.98 -6.08
C THR A 475 -1.00 17.38 -7.55
N VAL A 476 -1.15 16.41 -8.47
CA VAL A 476 -1.19 16.72 -9.91
C VAL A 476 -2.40 17.61 -10.12
N LYS A 477 -2.17 18.93 -10.14
CA LYS A 477 -3.19 19.90 -10.45
C LYS A 477 -3.56 19.70 -11.92
N VAL A 478 -4.73 19.13 -12.17
CA VAL A 478 -5.20 18.85 -13.52
C VAL A 478 -5.64 20.16 -14.16
N LEU A 479 -5.00 20.56 -15.25
CA LEU A 479 -5.45 21.65 -16.10
C LEU A 479 -6.70 21.22 -16.86
N VAL A 480 -7.74 22.04 -16.82
CA VAL A 480 -9.02 21.81 -17.47
C VAL A 480 -9.52 23.09 -18.12
N GLN A 481 -10.18 22.96 -19.26
CA GLN A 481 -10.90 24.04 -19.91
C GLN A 481 -12.40 23.76 -19.89
N TYR A 482 -13.19 24.68 -19.34
CA TYR A 482 -14.65 24.58 -19.33
C TYR A 482 -15.23 25.27 -20.55
N VAL A 483 -16.17 24.58 -21.21
CA VAL A 483 -16.94 25.08 -22.35
C VAL A 483 -18.41 24.98 -22.01
N ILE A 484 -19.12 26.10 -22.01
CA ILE A 484 -20.53 26.18 -21.69
C ILE A 484 -21.29 26.50 -22.96
N VAL A 485 -22.31 25.71 -23.24
CA VAL A 485 -23.12 25.79 -24.45
C VAL A 485 -24.57 26.04 -24.06
N ARG A 486 -25.28 26.85 -24.84
CA ARG A 486 -26.72 27.04 -24.69
C ARG A 486 -27.51 25.86 -25.24
N GLY A 487 -28.32 25.24 -24.38
CA GLY A 487 -29.19 24.12 -24.76
C GLY A 487 -30.41 24.50 -25.59
N ASP A 488 -30.92 25.73 -25.44
CA ASP A 488 -32.05 26.26 -26.23
C ASP A 488 -31.72 26.43 -27.72
N LEU A 489 -30.44 26.56 -28.09
CA LEU A 489 -30.01 26.58 -29.49
C LEU A 489 -30.49 25.33 -30.25
N VAL A 490 -30.33 24.14 -29.65
CA VAL A 490 -30.79 22.88 -30.25
C VAL A 490 -32.28 22.65 -29.97
N SER A 491 -32.67 22.76 -28.70
CA SER A 491 -34.01 22.32 -28.25
C SER A 491 -35.15 23.24 -28.71
N ALA A 492 -34.93 24.56 -28.70
CA ALA A 492 -35.95 25.55 -29.03
C ALA A 492 -35.71 26.20 -30.41
N LEU A 493 -34.47 26.63 -30.69
CA LEU A 493 -34.11 27.38 -31.90
C LEU A 493 -33.72 26.47 -33.08
N LYS A 494 -33.66 25.15 -32.86
CA LYS A 494 -33.46 24.12 -33.90
C LYS A 494 -32.17 24.28 -34.71
N TRP A 495 -31.12 24.79 -34.07
CA TRP A 495 -29.80 24.85 -34.67
C TRP A 495 -29.25 23.45 -34.93
N PRO A 496 -28.60 23.20 -36.07
CA PRO A 496 -27.92 21.94 -36.29
C PRO A 496 -26.72 21.82 -35.36
N TRP A 497 -26.44 20.59 -34.91
CA TRP A 497 -25.29 20.29 -34.04
C TRP A 497 -23.97 20.83 -34.56
N GLY A 498 -23.75 20.77 -35.88
CA GLY A 498 -22.56 21.33 -36.50
C GLY A 498 -22.39 22.84 -36.25
N ALA A 499 -23.48 23.61 -36.27
CA ALA A 499 -23.42 25.04 -35.96
C ALA A 499 -23.09 25.27 -34.48
N VAL A 500 -23.72 24.52 -33.58
CA VAL A 500 -23.47 24.63 -32.13
C VAL A 500 -22.03 24.26 -31.77
N ILE A 501 -21.48 23.21 -32.38
CA ILE A 501 -20.07 22.81 -32.21
C ILE A 501 -19.15 23.91 -32.73
N ALA A 502 -19.44 24.50 -33.89
CA ALA A 502 -18.64 25.61 -34.42
C ALA A 502 -18.57 26.78 -33.44
N GLN A 503 -19.69 27.16 -32.82
CA GLN A 503 -19.72 28.21 -31.80
C GLN A 503 -18.82 27.91 -30.60
N ALA A 504 -18.85 26.69 -30.09
CA ALA A 504 -17.98 26.24 -29.00
C ALA A 504 -16.49 26.26 -29.43
N CYS A 505 -16.18 25.80 -30.64
CA CYS A 505 -14.82 25.85 -31.19
C CYS A 505 -14.32 27.29 -31.35
N HIS A 506 -15.16 28.22 -31.80
CA HIS A 506 -14.82 29.64 -31.90
C HIS A 506 -14.54 30.24 -30.52
N ALA A 507 -15.37 29.95 -29.52
CA ALA A 507 -15.16 30.40 -28.14
C ALA A 507 -13.80 29.91 -27.58
N VAL A 508 -13.49 28.62 -27.76
CA VAL A 508 -12.23 28.00 -27.31
C VAL A 508 -11.01 28.59 -28.04
N THR A 509 -11.11 28.75 -29.35
CA THR A 509 -10.01 29.32 -30.15
C THR A 509 -9.74 30.76 -29.75
N ALA A 510 -10.80 31.55 -29.57
CA ALA A 510 -10.69 32.94 -29.16
C ALA A 510 -10.11 33.08 -27.75
N VAL A 511 -10.54 32.27 -26.77
CA VAL A 511 -10.06 32.38 -25.40
C VAL A 511 -8.59 31.96 -25.27
N ASN A 512 -8.17 30.91 -25.97
CA ASN A 512 -6.77 30.49 -25.99
C ASN A 512 -5.87 31.53 -26.66
N THR A 513 -6.38 32.25 -27.66
CA THR A 513 -5.65 33.34 -28.32
C THR A 513 -5.57 34.58 -27.44
N LEU A 514 -6.68 34.95 -26.78
CA LEU A 514 -6.74 36.12 -25.89
C LEU A 514 -5.82 35.97 -24.67
N PHE A 515 -5.64 34.74 -24.19
CA PHE A 515 -4.87 34.42 -23.00
C PHE A 515 -3.67 33.53 -23.32
N SER A 516 -3.10 33.67 -24.52
CA SER A 516 -1.95 32.88 -24.98
C SER A 516 -0.71 33.09 -24.13
N GLU A 517 -0.60 34.25 -23.48
CA GLU A 517 0.54 34.59 -22.63
C GLU A 517 0.44 34.05 -21.20
N ASP A 518 -0.73 33.58 -20.77
CA ASP A 518 -0.94 33.00 -19.44
C ASP A 518 -0.24 31.64 -19.32
N ASP A 519 0.45 31.40 -18.19
CA ASP A 519 1.28 30.21 -17.97
C ASP A 519 0.47 28.91 -18.04
N GLU A 520 -0.74 28.88 -17.49
CA GLU A 520 -1.62 27.70 -17.59
C GLU A 520 -2.09 27.45 -19.03
N THR A 521 -2.31 28.51 -19.81
CA THR A 521 -2.68 28.38 -21.23
C THR A 521 -1.51 27.81 -22.02
N LYS A 522 -0.28 28.30 -21.78
CA LYS A 522 0.95 27.76 -22.41
C LYS A 522 1.12 26.29 -22.09
N LYS A 523 1.10 25.91 -20.81
CA LYS A 523 1.21 24.51 -20.36
C LYS A 523 0.12 23.60 -20.96
N TYR A 524 -1.11 24.10 -21.01
CA TYR A 524 -2.23 23.34 -21.59
C TYR A 524 -2.09 23.13 -23.11
N LEU A 525 -1.41 24.04 -23.81
CA LEU A 525 -1.16 23.94 -25.25
C LEU A 525 0.17 23.25 -25.60
N GLU A 526 1.09 23.08 -24.64
CA GLU A 526 2.33 22.31 -24.81
C GLU A 526 2.06 20.80 -24.96
N ASP A 527 1.08 20.28 -24.21
CA ASP A 527 0.63 18.88 -24.27
C ASP A 527 -0.68 18.75 -25.04
N MET A 528 -0.59 18.93 -26.37
CA MET A 528 -1.76 18.96 -27.26
C MET A 528 -2.55 17.64 -27.28
N ASP A 529 -1.87 16.50 -27.06
CA ASP A 529 -2.47 15.16 -27.13
C ASP A 529 -3.25 14.78 -25.85
N ARG A 530 -3.03 15.49 -24.74
CA ARG A 530 -3.66 15.20 -23.43
C ARG A 530 -4.52 16.35 -22.88
N MET A 531 -4.98 17.25 -23.75
CA MET A 531 -5.87 18.35 -23.37
C MET A 531 -7.21 17.87 -22.78
N HIS A 532 -7.55 18.32 -21.56
CA HIS A 532 -8.82 17.99 -20.91
C HIS A 532 -9.86 19.14 -21.02
N LYS A 533 -11.02 18.85 -21.62
CA LYS A 533 -12.15 19.78 -21.76
C LYS A 533 -13.41 19.24 -21.11
N VAL A 534 -14.16 20.11 -20.43
CA VAL A 534 -15.47 19.77 -19.84
C VAL A 534 -16.54 20.63 -20.48
N VAL A 535 -17.50 19.98 -21.16
CA VAL A 535 -18.58 20.65 -21.88
C VAL A 535 -19.87 20.57 -21.07
N LEU A 536 -20.42 21.74 -20.72
CA LEU A 536 -21.59 21.90 -19.86
C LEU A 536 -22.69 22.69 -20.57
N GLU A 537 -23.91 22.55 -20.09
CA GLU A 537 -25.10 23.20 -20.66
C GLU A 537 -25.71 24.23 -19.70
N VAL A 538 -26.13 25.35 -20.27
CA VAL A 538 -27.09 26.28 -19.66
C VAL A 538 -28.38 26.32 -20.45
N LYS A 539 -29.49 26.63 -19.78
CA LYS A 539 -30.84 26.50 -20.34
C LYS A 539 -31.11 27.46 -21.49
N ASP A 540 -30.71 28.72 -21.35
CA ASP A 540 -31.11 29.83 -22.23
C ASP A 540 -30.07 30.96 -22.22
N GLU A 541 -30.32 31.98 -23.06
CA GLU A 541 -29.46 33.17 -23.19
C GLU A 541 -29.21 33.87 -21.86
N LYS A 542 -30.28 34.07 -21.07
CA LYS A 542 -30.19 34.76 -19.80
C LYS A 542 -29.26 34.02 -18.84
N SER A 543 -29.43 32.71 -18.74
CA SER A 543 -28.57 31.86 -17.91
C SER A 543 -27.11 31.89 -18.34
N LEU A 544 -26.83 32.04 -19.66
CA LEU A 544 -25.48 32.19 -20.18
C LEU A 544 -24.88 33.54 -19.79
N THR A 545 -25.63 34.63 -19.98
CA THR A 545 -25.17 36.00 -19.65
C THR A 545 -24.96 36.18 -18.15
N ASP A 546 -25.90 35.71 -17.31
CA ASP A 546 -25.78 35.73 -15.85
C ASP A 546 -24.51 34.98 -15.38
N LEU A 547 -24.18 33.86 -16.05
CA LEU A 547 -22.95 33.11 -15.77
C LEU A 547 -21.69 33.90 -16.19
N ALA A 548 -21.69 34.56 -17.35
CA ALA A 548 -20.56 35.37 -17.81
C ALA A 548 -20.29 36.57 -16.87
N GLU A 549 -21.35 37.23 -16.40
CA GLU A 549 -21.24 38.31 -15.41
C GLU A 549 -20.63 37.79 -14.12
N LYS A 550 -21.15 36.68 -13.59
CA LYS A 550 -20.61 36.05 -12.37
C LYS A 550 -19.16 35.62 -12.51
N LEU A 551 -18.75 35.08 -13.66
CA LEU A 551 -17.35 34.74 -13.91
C LEU A 551 -16.47 35.98 -13.93
N SER A 552 -16.95 37.09 -14.50
CA SER A 552 -16.25 38.39 -14.49
C SER A 552 -16.09 38.95 -13.08
N GLU A 553 -17.14 38.90 -12.26
CA GLU A 553 -17.12 39.32 -10.85
C GLU A 553 -16.11 38.53 -10.01
N ASN A 554 -15.91 37.25 -10.33
CA ASN A 554 -14.96 36.37 -9.65
C ASN A 554 -13.58 36.33 -10.33
N HIS A 555 -13.31 37.26 -11.26
CA HIS A 555 -12.03 37.36 -11.97
C HIS A 555 -11.62 36.09 -12.74
N VAL A 556 -12.59 35.25 -13.13
CA VAL A 556 -12.33 34.09 -13.97
C VAL A 556 -12.25 34.55 -15.42
N LYS A 557 -11.03 34.62 -15.98
CA LYS A 557 -10.78 34.92 -17.39
C LYS A 557 -11.50 33.93 -18.31
N HIS A 558 -12.41 34.44 -19.13
CA HIS A 558 -13.24 33.66 -20.06
C HIS A 558 -13.59 34.49 -21.30
N LYS A 559 -14.14 33.83 -22.31
CA LYS A 559 -14.69 34.46 -23.52
C LYS A 559 -16.15 34.06 -23.68
N LEU A 560 -17.04 35.06 -23.63
CA LEU A 560 -18.40 34.93 -24.17
C LEU A 560 -18.33 35.10 -25.69
N TRP A 561 -18.76 34.08 -26.41
CA TRP A 561 -18.85 34.10 -27.86
C TRP A 561 -20.23 34.57 -28.31
N ILE A 562 -20.24 35.53 -29.23
CA ILE A 562 -21.43 36.16 -29.79
C ILE A 562 -21.40 35.89 -31.29
N GLU A 563 -22.38 35.16 -31.79
CA GLU A 563 -22.49 34.88 -33.22
C GLU A 563 -22.93 36.13 -33.98
N GLN A 564 -22.32 36.35 -35.15
CA GLN A 564 -22.66 37.41 -36.08
C GLN A 564 -23.23 36.81 -37.37
N PRO A 565 -24.15 37.51 -38.07
CA PRO A 565 -24.63 38.88 -37.83
C PRO A 565 -25.78 39.03 -36.82
N GLU A 566 -26.33 37.93 -36.29
CA GLU A 566 -27.53 37.95 -35.44
C GLU A 566 -27.28 38.51 -34.03
N ASN A 567 -26.02 38.70 -33.66
CA ASN A 567 -25.56 39.25 -32.38
C ASN A 567 -26.10 38.50 -31.16
N ILE A 568 -26.10 37.17 -31.23
CA ILE A 568 -26.62 36.29 -30.18
C ILE A 568 -25.49 35.64 -29.37
N PRO A 569 -25.53 35.66 -28.03
CA PRO A 569 -24.56 34.92 -27.20
C PRO A 569 -24.80 33.41 -27.31
N THR A 570 -23.81 32.62 -27.70
CA THR A 570 -24.00 31.18 -28.00
C THR A 570 -23.20 30.25 -27.10
N SER A 571 -22.00 30.66 -26.66
CA SER A 571 -21.12 29.82 -25.84
C SER A 571 -20.19 30.65 -24.95
N ILE A 572 -19.75 30.08 -23.83
CA ILE A 572 -18.63 30.58 -23.02
C ILE A 572 -17.52 29.55 -23.03
N ALA A 573 -16.27 29.99 -23.19
CA ALA A 573 -15.10 29.16 -22.90
C ALA A 573 -14.22 29.86 -21.86
N THR A 574 -13.72 29.14 -20.86
CA THR A 574 -12.68 29.67 -19.96
C THR A 574 -11.31 29.53 -20.62
N ARG A 575 -10.32 30.31 -20.17
CA ARG A 575 -8.94 29.84 -20.38
C ARG A 575 -8.72 28.52 -19.62
N PRO A 576 -7.66 27.76 -19.90
CA PRO A 576 -7.27 26.64 -19.06
C PRO A 576 -6.98 27.09 -17.62
N TYR A 577 -7.51 26.36 -16.64
CA TYR A 577 -7.30 26.56 -15.20
C TYR A 577 -6.99 25.23 -14.54
N PHE A 578 -6.35 25.26 -13.38
CA PHE A 578 -6.36 24.09 -12.51
C PHE A 578 -7.79 23.83 -12.01
N LYS A 579 -8.21 22.57 -12.03
CA LYS A 579 -9.61 22.17 -11.80
C LYS A 579 -10.13 22.65 -10.44
N ASP A 580 -9.32 22.54 -9.39
CA ASP A 580 -9.63 22.96 -8.04
C ASP A 580 -9.89 24.47 -7.90
N GLU A 581 -9.29 25.30 -8.75
CA GLU A 581 -9.45 26.76 -8.72
C GLU A 581 -10.80 27.22 -9.27
N VAL A 582 -11.34 26.53 -10.28
CA VAL A 582 -12.50 27.04 -11.05
C VAL A 582 -13.75 26.15 -10.95
N GLN A 583 -13.64 24.89 -10.53
CA GLN A 583 -14.75 23.93 -10.54
C GLN A 583 -15.98 24.40 -9.74
N ALA A 584 -15.78 25.18 -8.66
CA ALA A 584 -16.86 25.67 -7.80
C ALA A 584 -17.92 26.50 -8.57
N HIS A 585 -17.53 27.20 -9.63
CA HIS A 585 -18.44 28.01 -10.45
C HIS A 585 -19.37 27.16 -11.32
N PHE A 586 -19.00 25.91 -11.60
CA PHE A 586 -19.67 25.06 -12.58
C PHE A 586 -20.41 23.85 -11.99
N LYS A 587 -20.24 23.56 -10.68
CA LYS A 587 -20.82 22.37 -10.01
C LYS A 587 -22.33 22.16 -10.22
N LYS A 588 -23.10 23.22 -10.45
CA LYS A 588 -24.56 23.16 -10.60
C LYS A 588 -25.03 22.94 -12.05
N LEU A 589 -24.11 23.01 -13.01
CA LEU A 589 -24.42 22.82 -14.42
C LEU A 589 -24.32 21.34 -14.79
N LYS A 590 -25.09 20.92 -15.79
CA LYS A 590 -25.11 19.55 -16.29
C LYS A 590 -24.19 19.42 -17.49
N LEU A 591 -23.69 18.22 -17.75
CA LEU A 591 -23.01 17.90 -19.01
C LEU A 591 -23.95 18.17 -20.18
N PHE A 592 -23.43 18.80 -21.23
CA PHE A 592 -24.17 19.01 -22.46
C PHE A 592 -24.41 17.65 -23.14
N LYS A 593 -25.67 17.24 -23.23
CA LYS A 593 -26.05 15.96 -23.83
C LYS A 593 -26.61 16.20 -25.22
N GLY A 594 -26.05 15.49 -26.20
CA GLY A 594 -26.75 15.25 -27.46
C GLY A 594 -28.07 14.55 -27.16
N THR A 595 -29.19 15.23 -27.37
CA THR A 595 -30.51 14.56 -27.36
C THR A 595 -30.65 13.63 -28.54
#